data_AF-A0A961XE18-F1
#
_entry.id   AF-A0A961XE18-F1
#
_cell.length_a   1.000
_cell.length_b   1.000
_cell.length_c   1.000
_cell.angle_alpha   90.00
_cell.angle_beta   90.00
_cell.angle_gamma   90.00
#
_symmetry.space_group_name_H-M   'P 1'
#
loop_
_entity.id
_entity.type
_entity.pdbx_description
1 polymer ?
#
loop_
_entity_poly.entity_id
_entity_poly.type
_entity_poly.pdbx_seq_one_letter_code
_entity_poly.pdbx_strand_id
1 'polypeptide(L)'
;MSIRPVKYESQAQPTREGAGVHLHRVFGFGDPALTDPFLMMDDFRNDDPAKYMRGFPWHPHRGIETITYVLAGTVEHGDSLGNQGLLGAGDVQWMTAGSGIMHQEMPKGDFAGRMHGFQLW
;
A
#
# COMPACT_ATOMS: atom_id res chain seq x y z
N MET A 1 25.02 2.05 -22.69
CA MET A 1 24.13 2.30 -21.52
C MET A 1 24.86 3.24 -20.57
N SER A 2 24.21 4.27 -20.06
CA SER A 2 24.78 5.15 -19.03
C SER A 2 24.44 4.59 -17.65
N ILE A 3 25.40 4.55 -16.74
CA ILE A 3 25.18 4.15 -15.35
C ILE A 3 24.54 5.34 -14.62
N ARG A 4 23.38 5.12 -13.99
CA ARG A 4 22.74 6.13 -13.12
C ARG A 4 23.25 5.93 -11.69
N PRO A 5 24.01 6.88 -11.12
CA PRO A 5 24.49 6.76 -9.74
C PRO A 5 23.32 6.94 -8.75
N VAL A 6 23.44 6.30 -7.58
CA VAL A 6 22.57 6.58 -6.44
C VAL A 6 22.86 7.99 -5.94
N LYS A 7 21.85 8.86 -5.88
CA LYS A 7 21.98 10.24 -5.42
C LYS A 7 21.59 10.42 -3.95
N TYR A 8 20.75 9.54 -3.44
CA TYR A 8 20.20 9.62 -2.10
C TYR A 8 19.84 8.21 -1.62
N GLU A 9 20.07 7.94 -0.34
CA GLU A 9 19.70 6.72 0.35
C GLU A 9 19.02 7.09 1.66
N SER A 10 17.94 6.40 1.97
CA SER A 10 17.25 6.51 3.25
C SER A 10 16.79 5.14 3.72
N GLN A 11 16.54 5.04 5.02
CA GLN A 11 15.90 3.88 5.64
C GLN A 11 14.40 4.14 5.77
N ALA A 12 13.59 3.15 5.43
CA ALA A 12 12.14 3.22 5.64
C ALA A 12 11.83 3.31 7.14
N GLN A 13 10.81 4.10 7.48
CA GLN A 13 10.47 4.41 8.87
C GLN A 13 9.27 3.56 9.35
N PRO A 14 9.39 2.83 10.48
CA PRO A 14 8.26 2.11 11.05
C PRO A 14 7.09 3.04 11.34
N THR A 15 5.91 2.70 10.84
CA THR A 15 4.70 3.53 10.90
C THR A 15 3.49 2.66 11.24
N ARG A 16 2.41 3.29 11.72
CA ARG A 16 1.11 2.65 11.90
C ARG A 16 0.03 3.42 11.14
N GLU A 17 -0.79 2.70 10.39
CA GLU A 17 -1.87 3.27 9.56
C GLU A 17 -3.15 2.44 9.70
N GLY A 18 -4.24 2.91 9.08
CA GLY A 18 -5.53 2.20 9.07
C GLY A 18 -6.02 1.87 10.48
N ALA A 19 -6.48 0.64 10.69
CA ALA A 19 -6.89 0.15 12.00
C ALA A 19 -5.71 -0.33 12.87
N GLY A 20 -4.58 0.36 12.79
CA GLY A 20 -3.35 0.06 13.53
C GLY A 20 -2.50 -1.05 12.89
N VAL A 21 -2.46 -1.06 11.56
CA VAL A 21 -1.57 -1.89 10.74
C VAL A 21 -0.14 -1.41 10.87
N HIS A 22 0.82 -2.31 11.11
CA HIS A 22 2.24 -1.97 11.14
C HIS A 22 2.86 -2.10 9.75
N LEU A 23 3.53 -1.04 9.31
CA LEU A 23 4.20 -0.97 8.01
C LEU A 23 5.49 -0.15 8.11
N HIS A 24 6.24 -0.08 7.01
CA HIS A 24 7.39 0.81 6.87
C HIS A 24 7.16 1.80 5.74
N ARG A 25 7.25 3.09 6.06
CA ARG A 25 7.11 4.18 5.09
C ARG A 25 8.46 4.48 4.46
N VAL A 26 8.58 4.29 3.15
CA VAL A 26 9.81 4.57 2.39
C VAL A 26 9.94 6.08 2.14
N PHE A 27 8.87 6.70 1.66
CA PHE A 27 8.71 8.15 1.54
C PHE A 27 7.22 8.51 1.64
N GLY A 28 6.92 9.75 1.98
CA GLY A 28 5.57 10.30 1.99
C GLY A 28 5.43 11.48 2.95
N PHE A 29 4.34 12.24 2.81
CA PHE A 29 3.94 13.31 3.73
C PHE A 29 4.99 14.43 3.98
N GLY A 30 5.82 14.73 2.98
CA GLY A 30 6.85 15.79 2.99
C GLY A 30 6.97 16.50 1.65
N ASP A 31 8.14 17.09 1.36
CA ASP A 31 8.44 17.67 0.06
C ASP A 31 8.57 16.57 -1.02
N PRO A 32 7.68 16.51 -2.02
CA PRO A 32 7.71 15.47 -3.03
C PRO A 32 8.70 15.77 -4.16
N ALA A 33 9.45 16.88 -4.15
CA ALA A 33 10.30 17.28 -5.27
C ALA A 33 11.29 16.21 -5.75
N LEU A 34 11.73 15.32 -4.86
CA LEU A 34 12.63 14.20 -5.21
C LEU A 34 11.89 12.98 -5.77
N THR A 35 10.60 12.82 -5.47
CA THR A 35 9.81 11.63 -5.79
C THR A 35 8.67 11.89 -6.76
N ASP A 36 8.37 13.15 -7.10
CA ASP A 36 7.38 13.56 -8.12
C ASP A 36 7.52 12.70 -9.39
N PRO A 37 6.45 11.97 -9.81
CA PRO A 37 5.04 12.09 -9.40
C PRO A 37 4.58 11.23 -8.22
N PHE A 38 5.46 10.47 -7.59
CA PHE A 38 5.11 9.59 -6.47
C PHE A 38 5.00 10.36 -5.16
N LEU A 39 3.85 10.21 -4.50
CA LEU A 39 3.47 10.95 -3.29
C LEU A 39 3.76 10.16 -2.02
N MET A 40 3.66 8.84 -2.07
CA MET A 40 3.90 7.97 -0.92
C MET A 40 4.24 6.55 -1.37
N MET A 41 5.13 5.89 -0.64
CA MET A 41 5.36 4.45 -0.75
C MET A 41 5.44 3.82 0.63
N ASP A 42 4.55 2.86 0.88
CA ASP A 42 4.49 2.08 2.11
C ASP A 42 4.75 0.59 1.80
N ASP A 43 5.67 -0.03 2.53
CA ASP A 43 5.87 -1.48 2.57
C ASP A 43 5.11 -2.05 3.78
N PHE A 44 4.00 -2.73 3.52
CA PHE A 44 3.13 -3.29 4.57
C PHE A 44 3.52 -4.72 4.98
N ARG A 45 4.73 -5.18 4.61
CA ARG A 45 5.20 -6.52 4.91
C ARG A 45 5.18 -6.87 6.39
N ASN A 46 4.55 -8.00 6.68
CA ASN A 46 4.51 -8.58 8.01
C ASN A 46 4.32 -10.10 7.98
N ASP A 47 4.82 -10.77 9.02
CA ASP A 47 4.64 -12.21 9.26
C ASP A 47 3.78 -12.50 10.49
N ASP A 48 3.28 -11.44 11.15
CA ASP A 48 2.41 -11.53 12.32
C ASP A 48 1.00 -11.01 11.97
N PRO A 49 0.00 -11.91 11.85
CA PRO A 49 -1.38 -11.54 11.57
C PRO A 49 -1.95 -10.46 12.49
N ALA A 50 -1.55 -10.42 13.77
CA ALA A 50 -2.04 -9.40 14.70
C ALA A 50 -1.66 -7.97 14.30
N LYS A 51 -0.62 -7.81 13.47
CA LYS A 51 -0.11 -6.52 13.01
C LYS A 51 -0.71 -6.03 11.70
N TYR A 52 -1.50 -6.84 10.98
CA TYR A 52 -2.09 -6.42 9.70
C TYR A 52 -3.57 -6.78 9.52
N MET A 53 -4.10 -7.79 10.20
CA MET A 53 -5.45 -8.33 9.90
C MET A 53 -6.59 -7.33 10.09
N ARG A 54 -6.36 -6.28 10.91
CA ARG A 54 -7.35 -5.20 11.10
C ARG A 54 -7.46 -4.29 9.87
N GLY A 55 -6.47 -4.32 8.99
CA GLY A 55 -6.48 -3.71 7.67
C GLY A 55 -6.68 -2.19 7.66
N PHE A 56 -7.18 -1.74 6.52
CA PHE A 56 -7.53 -0.37 6.21
C PHE A 56 -9.04 -0.34 5.97
N PRO A 57 -9.87 -0.14 7.01
CA PRO A 57 -11.31 0.01 6.86
C PRO A 57 -11.66 1.17 5.92
N TRP A 58 -12.93 1.30 5.57
CA TRP A 58 -13.44 2.34 4.68
C TRP A 58 -12.81 3.73 4.93
N HIS A 59 -12.00 4.21 3.97
CA HIS A 59 -11.27 5.48 4.02
C HIS A 59 -11.19 6.16 2.63
N PRO A 60 -11.10 7.51 2.57
CA PRO A 60 -11.28 8.22 1.30
C PRO A 60 -9.95 8.50 0.60
N HIS A 61 -9.99 8.52 -0.74
CA HIS A 61 -8.96 9.13 -1.57
C HIS A 61 -9.57 10.10 -2.58
N ARG A 62 -8.79 11.12 -2.98
CA ARG A 62 -9.16 12.10 -4.01
C ARG A 62 -7.89 12.68 -4.64
N GLY A 63 -7.91 12.85 -5.97
CA GLY A 63 -6.85 13.52 -6.72
C GLY A 63 -5.57 12.70 -6.91
N ILE A 64 -5.60 11.41 -6.57
CA ILE A 64 -4.46 10.50 -6.66
C ILE A 64 -4.89 9.18 -7.32
N GLU A 65 -3.91 8.35 -7.62
CA GLU A 65 -4.09 6.93 -7.87
C GLU A 65 -3.44 6.15 -6.75
N THR A 66 -3.89 4.92 -6.51
CA THR A 66 -3.23 3.99 -5.59
C THR A 66 -2.88 2.72 -6.35
N ILE A 67 -1.64 2.24 -6.17
CA ILE A 67 -1.15 1.00 -6.76
C ILE A 67 -0.76 0.07 -5.62
N THR A 68 -1.55 -0.98 -5.42
CA THR A 68 -1.30 -2.02 -4.42
C THR A 68 -0.75 -3.25 -5.13
N TYR A 69 0.45 -3.69 -4.74
CA TYR A 69 1.10 -4.90 -5.27
C TYR A 69 1.29 -5.92 -4.16
N VAL A 70 0.75 -7.13 -4.34
CA VAL A 70 0.86 -8.19 -3.34
C VAL A 70 1.99 -9.16 -3.69
N LEU A 71 2.92 -9.35 -2.75
CA LEU A 71 4.06 -10.26 -2.87
C LEU A 71 3.78 -11.63 -2.21
N ALA A 72 3.03 -11.65 -1.11
CA ALA A 72 2.60 -12.86 -0.42
C ALA A 72 1.33 -12.60 0.39
N GLY A 73 0.51 -13.64 0.57
CA GLY A 73 -0.80 -13.51 1.20
C GLY A 73 -1.88 -12.99 0.25
N THR A 74 -3.00 -12.57 0.82
CA THR A 74 -4.12 -11.99 0.07
C THR A 74 -4.67 -10.72 0.71
N VAL A 75 -5.25 -9.85 -0.11
CA VAL A 75 -5.94 -8.63 0.31
C VAL A 75 -7.34 -8.60 -0.30
N GLU A 76 -8.37 -8.54 0.54
CA GLU A 76 -9.73 -8.23 0.09
C GLU A 76 -9.87 -6.72 -0.11
N HIS A 77 -10.41 -6.31 -1.25
CA HIS A 77 -10.71 -4.92 -1.55
C HIS A 77 -12.21 -4.74 -1.80
N GLY A 78 -12.73 -3.57 -1.41
CA GLY A 78 -14.05 -3.10 -1.86
C GLY A 78 -14.11 -1.58 -1.93
N ASP A 79 -14.88 -1.05 -2.88
CA ASP A 79 -15.04 0.39 -3.08
C ASP A 79 -16.51 0.87 -3.13
N SER A 80 -16.70 2.19 -3.09
CA SER A 80 -18.01 2.84 -3.13
C SER A 80 -18.73 2.78 -4.48
N LEU A 81 -18.06 2.31 -5.54
CA LEU A 81 -18.69 2.04 -6.82
C LEU A 81 -19.27 0.62 -6.89
N GLY A 82 -19.05 -0.18 -5.83
CA GLY A 82 -19.49 -1.55 -5.72
C GLY A 82 -18.50 -2.56 -6.27
N ASN A 83 -17.29 -2.14 -6.66
CA ASN A 83 -16.24 -3.07 -7.06
C ASN A 83 -15.74 -3.82 -5.82
N GLN A 84 -15.42 -5.10 -6.02
CA GLN A 84 -14.84 -5.97 -5.01
C GLN A 84 -13.80 -6.87 -5.68
N GLY A 85 -12.75 -7.22 -4.94
CA GLY A 85 -11.69 -8.08 -5.44
C GLY A 85 -10.92 -8.76 -4.32
N LEU A 86 -10.30 -9.89 -4.64
CA LEU A 86 -9.32 -10.54 -3.79
C LEU A 86 -8.00 -10.55 -4.54
N LEU A 87 -7.03 -9.77 -4.08
CA LEU A 87 -5.68 -9.79 -4.60
C LEU A 87 -4.90 -10.92 -3.94
N GLY A 88 -4.19 -11.71 -4.72
CA GLY A 88 -3.20 -12.70 -4.27
C GLY A 88 -1.77 -12.33 -4.68
N ALA A 89 -0.82 -13.21 -4.35
CA ALA A 89 0.58 -13.00 -4.68
C ALA A 89 0.79 -12.85 -6.20
N GLY A 90 1.40 -11.72 -6.61
CA GLY A 90 1.62 -11.34 -8.01
C GLY A 90 0.54 -10.41 -8.58
N ASP A 91 -0.58 -10.24 -7.89
CA ASP A 91 -1.66 -9.36 -8.36
C ASP A 91 -1.36 -7.89 -8.09
N VAL A 92 -1.94 -7.05 -8.95
CA VAL A 92 -1.89 -5.60 -8.87
C VAL A 92 -3.29 -5.03 -8.91
N GLN A 93 -3.59 -4.12 -8.01
CA GLN A 93 -4.72 -3.20 -8.15
C GLN A 93 -4.17 -1.81 -8.42
N TRP A 94 -4.64 -1.21 -9.51
CA TRP A 94 -4.42 0.18 -9.83
C TRP A 94 -5.77 0.88 -9.77
N MET A 95 -5.95 1.74 -8.77
CA MET A 95 -7.21 2.45 -8.52
C MET A 95 -7.04 3.95 -8.78
N THR A 96 -7.74 4.47 -9.78
CA THR A 96 -7.82 5.92 -10.04
C THR A 96 -8.93 6.54 -9.19
N ALA A 97 -8.57 7.25 -8.11
CA ALA A 97 -9.56 7.85 -7.22
C ALA A 97 -10.25 9.07 -7.84
N GLY A 98 -9.55 9.82 -8.70
CA GLY A 98 -10.11 10.95 -9.44
C GLY A 98 -10.79 11.99 -8.53
N SER A 99 -12.08 12.26 -8.77
CA SER A 99 -12.87 13.20 -7.95
C SER A 99 -13.13 12.72 -6.52
N GLY A 100 -12.99 11.42 -6.26
CA GLY A 100 -13.18 10.83 -4.94
C GLY A 100 -13.59 9.37 -5.01
N ILE A 101 -13.01 8.54 -4.14
CA ILE A 101 -13.46 7.17 -3.90
C ILE A 101 -13.36 6.86 -2.40
N MET A 102 -14.34 6.12 -1.88
CA MET A 102 -14.28 5.51 -0.56
C MET A 102 -13.98 4.03 -0.77
N HIS A 103 -12.96 3.49 -0.11
CA HIS A 103 -12.58 2.09 -0.28
C HIS A 103 -12.01 1.49 0.99
N GLN A 104 -11.90 0.16 1.03
CA GLN A 104 -11.27 -0.59 2.11
C GLN A 104 -10.32 -1.64 1.53
N GLU A 105 -9.27 -1.94 2.28
CA GLU A 105 -8.27 -2.95 1.94
C GLU A 105 -8.00 -3.80 3.19
N MET A 106 -8.37 -5.08 3.13
CA MET A 106 -8.43 -5.98 4.28
C MET A 106 -7.49 -7.17 4.04
N PRO A 107 -6.24 -7.10 4.53
CA PRO A 107 -5.28 -8.17 4.33
C PRO A 107 -5.62 -9.40 5.18
N LYS A 108 -5.53 -10.58 4.58
CA LYS A 108 -5.74 -11.89 5.25
C LYS A 108 -4.44 -12.64 5.46
N GLY A 109 -3.44 -12.38 4.63
CA GLY A 109 -2.18 -13.14 4.61
C GLY A 109 -2.35 -14.54 4.03
N ASP A 110 -1.29 -15.33 4.07
CA ASP A 110 -1.29 -16.74 3.65
C ASP A 110 -1.41 -17.71 4.84
N PHE A 111 -1.37 -19.01 4.56
CA PHE A 111 -1.41 -20.06 5.60
C PHE A 111 -0.24 -20.00 6.59
N ALA A 112 0.87 -19.35 6.24
CA ALA A 112 2.02 -19.14 7.11
C ALA A 112 1.93 -17.80 7.87
N GLY A 113 0.84 -17.04 7.71
CA GLY A 113 0.64 -15.73 8.34
C GLY A 113 1.38 -14.59 7.64
N ARG A 114 1.91 -14.81 6.43
CA ARG A 114 2.65 -13.79 5.69
C ARG A 114 1.69 -12.89 4.94
N MET A 115 1.85 -11.59 5.12
CA MET A 115 1.23 -10.57 4.29
C MET A 115 2.31 -9.62 3.81
N HIS A 116 2.74 -9.79 2.56
CA HIS A 116 3.84 -9.02 1.98
C HIS A 116 3.32 -8.25 0.78
N GLY A 117 3.69 -6.99 0.68
CA GLY A 117 3.34 -6.15 -0.44
C GLY A 117 3.62 -4.69 -0.12
N PHE A 118 3.36 -3.85 -1.09
CA PHE A 118 3.57 -2.42 -0.97
C PHE A 118 2.47 -1.66 -1.68
N GLN A 119 2.31 -0.41 -1.28
CA GLN A 119 1.40 0.53 -1.90
C GLN A 119 2.16 1.78 -2.33
N LEU A 120 1.86 2.25 -3.54
CA LEU A 120 2.42 3.46 -4.13
C LEU A 120 1.27 4.40 -4.50
N TRP A 121 1.42 5.68 -4.16
CA TRP A 121 0.56 6.76 -4.65
C TRP A 121 1.34 7.63 -5.63
#